data_AF-A0A8T8WYT3-F1
#
_entry.id   AF-A0A8T8WYT3-F1
#
_cell.length_a   1.000
_cell.length_b   1.000
_cell.length_c   1.000
_cell.angle_alpha   90.00
_cell.angle_beta   90.00
_cell.angle_gamma   90.00
#
_symmetry.space_group_name_H-M   'P 1'
#
loop_
_entity.id
_entity.type
_entity.pdbx_description
1 polymer ?
#
loop_
_entity_poly.entity_id
_entity_poly.type
_entity_poly.pdbx_seq_one_letter_code
_entity_poly.pdbx_strand_id
1 'polypeptide(L)'
;MDALTASLDALVTNPELAPLLSLLKGIRNGAVYGAKVRFPHALVMILLFRSGTFREKVKLVLKATRQHARNLATFALIYKGSMILLRNINPVAVGKEGRYDSFFAGLLGGYAVFGRHKTSITQQIVIYIFARVVLALAKLAIRPDMHPLSSLITPQTRTQMKSNAWPVFASLSWALVMYIFRWHPDTLMSSLRSSMVYIYADSDHWDSFRNFLIHNK
;
A
#
# COMPACT_ATOMS: atom_id res chain seq x y z
N MET A 1 0.25 -3.15 40.73
CA MET A 1 0.14 -2.84 39.29
C MET A 1 0.99 -1.62 38.95
N ASP A 2 0.89 -0.55 39.74
CA ASP A 2 1.57 0.74 39.48
C ASP A 2 3.11 0.71 39.55
N ALA A 3 3.69 -0.10 40.45
CA ALA A 3 5.15 -0.27 40.55
C ALA A 3 5.73 -1.04 39.34
N LEU A 4 4.96 -1.99 38.79
CA LEU A 4 5.35 -2.77 37.62
C LEU A 4 5.28 -1.88 36.35
N THR A 5 4.23 -1.06 36.22
CA THR A 5 4.12 -0.09 35.12
C THR A 5 5.20 0.97 35.21
N ALA A 6 5.51 1.51 36.39
CA ALA A 6 6.59 2.48 36.56
C ALA A 6 7.97 1.91 36.21
N SER A 7 8.24 0.65 36.57
CA SER A 7 9.50 -0.03 36.21
C SER A 7 9.59 -0.30 34.70
N LEU A 8 8.47 -0.65 34.07
CA LEU A 8 8.39 -0.81 32.62
C LEU A 8 8.53 0.53 31.88
N ASP A 9 7.94 1.60 32.42
CA ASP A 9 8.03 2.95 31.86
C ASP A 9 9.47 3.46 31.93
N ALA A 10 10.16 3.27 33.05
CA ALA A 10 11.59 3.58 33.19
C ALA A 10 12.44 2.86 32.13
N LEU A 11 12.16 1.57 31.90
CA LEU A 11 12.85 0.77 30.89
C LEU A 11 12.54 1.21 29.45
N VAL A 12 11.30 1.66 29.17
CA VAL A 12 10.88 2.17 27.86
C VAL A 12 11.41 3.57 27.58
N THR A 13 11.64 4.38 28.61
CA THR A 13 12.20 5.74 28.48
C THR A 13 13.73 5.77 28.37
N ASN A 14 14.41 4.62 28.52
CA ASN A 14 15.87 4.57 28.42
C ASN A 14 16.36 4.93 26.99
N PRO A 15 17.15 6.01 26.82
CA PRO A 15 17.66 6.44 25.52
C PRO A 15 18.53 5.41 24.81
N GLU A 16 19.25 4.55 25.55
CA GLU A 16 20.13 3.51 24.98
C GLU A 16 19.32 2.38 24.33
N LEU A 17 18.15 2.07 24.86
CA LEU A 17 17.23 1.08 24.31
C LEU A 17 16.34 1.63 23.20
N ALA A 18 16.30 2.96 23.03
CA ALA A 18 15.41 3.62 22.07
C ALA A 18 15.50 3.05 20.64
N PRO A 19 16.68 2.72 20.06
CA PRO A 19 16.77 2.10 18.74
C PRO A 19 16.03 0.76 18.66
N LEU A 20 16.27 -0.14 19.63
CA LEU A 20 15.66 -1.48 19.68
C LEU A 20 14.17 -1.42 20.02
N LEU A 21 13.77 -0.54 20.94
CA LEU A 21 12.36 -0.30 21.26
C LEU A 21 11.62 0.29 20.05
N SER A 22 12.25 1.18 19.28
CA SER A 22 11.67 1.72 18.05
C SER A 22 11.47 0.66 16.97
N LEU A 23 12.33 -0.36 16.93
CA LEU A 23 12.23 -1.52 16.06
C LEU A 23 11.03 -2.39 16.47
N LEU A 24 10.98 -2.80 17.73
CA LEU A 24 9.88 -3.60 18.29
C LEU A 24 8.53 -2.91 18.11
N LYS A 25 8.45 -1.60 18.41
CA LYS A 25 7.26 -0.79 18.19
C LYS A 25 6.91 -0.70 16.70
N GLY A 26 7.89 -0.61 15.81
CA GLY A 26 7.69 -0.63 14.36
C GLY A 26 7.06 -1.94 13.88
N ILE A 27 7.56 -3.09 14.34
CA ILE A 27 7.03 -4.42 14.03
C ILE A 27 5.58 -4.55 14.51
N ARG A 28 5.32 -4.19 15.78
CA ARG A 28 3.97 -4.20 16.35
C ARG A 28 3.03 -3.30 15.54
N ASN A 29 3.43 -2.07 15.26
CA ASN A 29 2.62 -1.12 14.51
C ASN A 29 2.31 -1.63 13.10
N GLY A 30 3.31 -2.20 12.41
CA GLY A 30 3.12 -2.82 11.10
C GLY A 30 2.12 -3.97 11.14
N ALA A 31 2.22 -4.86 12.13
CA ALA A 31 1.29 -5.97 12.32
C ALA A 31 -0.14 -5.49 12.62
N VAL A 32 -0.29 -4.57 13.58
CA VAL A 32 -1.61 -4.04 14.00
C VAL A 32 -2.27 -3.27 12.87
N TYR A 33 -1.53 -2.37 12.20
CA TYR A 33 -2.06 -1.60 11.09
C TYR A 33 -2.45 -2.50 9.91
N GLY A 34 -1.57 -3.44 9.55
CA GLY A 34 -1.85 -4.41 8.50
C GLY A 34 -3.09 -5.25 8.79
N ALA A 35 -3.27 -5.69 10.04
CA ALA A 35 -4.47 -6.41 10.45
C ALA A 35 -5.73 -5.52 10.35
N LYS A 36 -5.68 -4.29 10.88
CA LYS A 36 -6.81 -3.35 10.90
C LYS A 36 -7.31 -2.99 9.50
N VAL A 37 -6.43 -2.84 8.52
CA VAL A 37 -6.83 -2.49 7.15
C VAL A 37 -7.26 -3.73 6.37
N ARG A 38 -6.52 -4.83 6.50
CA ARG A 38 -6.78 -6.02 5.66
C ARG A 38 -7.96 -6.84 6.14
N PHE A 39 -8.19 -6.93 7.44
CA PHE A 39 -9.25 -7.76 7.99
C PHE A 39 -10.64 -7.33 7.50
N PRO A 40 -11.07 -6.05 7.62
CA PRO A 40 -12.38 -5.62 7.13
C PRO A 40 -12.52 -5.83 5.62
N HIS A 41 -11.47 -5.49 4.85
CA HIS A 41 -11.48 -5.68 3.41
C HIS A 41 -11.62 -7.16 3.02
N ALA A 42 -10.82 -8.05 3.61
CA ALA A 42 -10.90 -9.47 3.33
C ALA A 42 -12.23 -10.08 3.79
N LEU A 43 -12.75 -9.62 4.94
CA LEU A 43 -14.04 -10.04 5.46
C LEU A 43 -15.17 -9.73 4.47
N VAL A 44 -15.29 -8.46 4.05
CA VAL A 44 -16.32 -8.03 3.10
C VAL A 44 -16.15 -8.74 1.76
N MET A 45 -14.94 -8.76 1.21
CA MET A 45 -14.72 -9.34 -0.12
C MET A 45 -14.96 -10.85 -0.16
N ILE A 46 -14.54 -11.60 0.87
CA ILE A 46 -14.67 -13.07 0.89
C ILE A 46 -16.07 -13.49 1.31
N LEU A 47 -16.70 -12.79 2.26
CA LEU A 47 -18.06 -13.14 2.67
C LEU A 47 -19.06 -12.89 1.54
N LEU A 48 -18.97 -11.73 0.87
CA LEU A 48 -19.93 -11.32 -0.16
C LEU A 48 -19.68 -11.98 -1.51
N PHE A 49 -18.43 -12.02 -1.98
CA PHE A 49 -18.14 -12.38 -3.39
C PHE A 49 -17.51 -13.76 -3.56
N ARG A 50 -17.17 -14.47 -2.49
CA ARG A 50 -16.59 -15.83 -2.59
C ARG A 50 -17.60 -16.89 -2.18
N SER A 51 -17.67 -17.96 -2.96
CA SER A 51 -18.44 -19.17 -2.60
C SER A 51 -17.62 -20.10 -1.70
N GLY A 52 -18.29 -20.87 -0.85
CA GLY A 52 -17.67 -21.83 0.07
C GLY A 52 -18.33 -21.85 1.45
N THR A 53 -17.92 -22.80 2.29
CA THR A 53 -18.45 -22.94 3.65
C THR A 53 -18.01 -21.77 4.53
N PHE A 54 -18.79 -21.47 5.59
CA PHE A 54 -18.44 -20.42 6.54
C PHE A 54 -17.04 -20.62 7.15
N ARG A 55 -16.69 -21.87 7.48
CA ARG A 55 -15.38 -22.24 8.05
C ARG A 55 -14.23 -21.94 7.09
N GLU A 56 -14.41 -22.24 5.80
CA GLU A 56 -13.41 -21.91 4.77
C GLU A 56 -13.25 -20.40 4.62
N LYS A 57 -14.37 -19.66 4.54
CA LYS A 57 -14.36 -18.19 4.42
C LYS A 57 -13.59 -17.55 5.58
N VAL A 58 -13.87 -17.94 6.83
CA VAL A 58 -13.15 -17.44 8.01
C VAL A 58 -11.66 -17.77 7.93
N LYS A 59 -11.31 -19.01 7.58
CA LYS A 59 -9.89 -19.43 7.43
C LYS A 59 -9.15 -18.58 6.39
N LEU A 60 -9.81 -18.23 5.29
CA LEU A 60 -9.24 -17.40 4.22
C LEU A 60 -9.05 -15.95 4.66
N VAL A 61 -10.03 -15.37 5.36
CA VAL A 61 -9.94 -14.02 5.92
C VAL A 61 -8.76 -13.93 6.88
N LEU A 62 -8.65 -14.87 7.81
CA LEU A 62 -7.54 -14.92 8.77
C LEU A 62 -6.19 -15.14 8.09
N LYS A 63 -6.12 -16.04 7.09
CA LYS A 63 -4.89 -16.28 6.31
C LYS A 63 -4.44 -15.02 5.57
N ALA A 64 -5.36 -14.34 4.88
CA ALA A 64 -5.06 -13.11 4.15
C ALA A 64 -4.62 -11.97 5.09
N THR A 65 -5.30 -11.83 6.22
CA THR A 65 -4.98 -10.84 7.25
C THR A 65 -3.60 -11.09 7.85
N ARG A 66 -3.33 -12.34 8.25
CA ARG A 66 -2.03 -12.73 8.83
C ARG A 66 -0.90 -12.54 7.82
N GLN A 67 -1.11 -12.90 6.56
CA GLN A 67 -0.10 -12.69 5.52
C GLN A 67 0.23 -11.21 5.35
N HIS A 68 -0.78 -10.36 5.26
CA HIS A 68 -0.59 -8.91 5.10
C HIS A 68 0.10 -8.29 6.33
N ALA A 69 -0.38 -8.61 7.54
CA ALA A 69 0.20 -8.15 8.78
C ALA A 69 1.67 -8.59 8.94
N ARG A 70 1.97 -9.86 8.61
CA ARG A 70 3.35 -10.38 8.64
C ARG A 70 4.24 -9.65 7.64
N ASN A 71 3.77 -9.39 6.42
CA ASN A 71 4.55 -8.67 5.43
C ASN A 71 4.91 -7.26 5.93
N LEU A 72 3.96 -6.50 6.47
CA LEU A 72 4.21 -5.15 6.99
C LEU A 72 5.15 -5.16 8.21
N ALA A 73 4.98 -6.12 9.11
CA ALA A 73 5.82 -6.29 10.28
C ALA A 73 7.27 -6.64 9.90
N THR A 74 7.46 -7.58 8.97
CA THR A 74 8.78 -7.97 8.46
C THR A 74 9.43 -6.81 7.69
N PHE A 75 8.66 -6.05 6.90
CA PHE A 75 9.20 -4.87 6.21
C PHE A 75 9.69 -3.83 7.23
N ALA A 76 8.91 -3.56 8.28
CA ALA A 76 9.30 -2.63 9.33
C ALA A 76 10.57 -3.10 10.07
N LEU A 77 10.69 -4.40 10.35
CA LEU A 77 11.90 -5.01 10.92
C LEU A 77 13.13 -4.76 10.02
N ILE A 78 13.04 -5.12 8.74
CA ILE A 78 14.16 -5.00 7.81
C ILE A 78 14.53 -3.53 7.59
N TYR A 79 13.55 -2.67 7.33
CA TYR A 79 13.77 -1.25 7.08
C TYR A 79 14.44 -0.59 8.28
N LYS A 80 13.85 -0.69 9.48
CA LYS A 80 14.41 -0.04 10.67
C LYS A 80 15.73 -0.68 11.10
N GLY A 81 15.87 -2.00 11.01
CA GLY A 81 17.14 -2.68 11.27
C GLY A 81 18.25 -2.19 10.34
N SER A 82 17.94 -2.02 9.05
CA SER A 82 18.87 -1.47 8.05
C SER A 82 19.21 -0.01 8.34
N MET A 83 18.23 0.83 8.70
CA MET A 83 18.48 2.23 9.09
C MET A 83 19.38 2.33 10.32
N ILE A 84 19.17 1.46 11.32
CA ILE A 84 20.03 1.39 12.51
C ILE A 84 21.46 0.98 12.11
N LEU A 85 21.59 -0.01 11.24
CA LEU A 85 22.90 -0.45 10.75
C LEU A 85 23.61 0.66 9.96
N LEU A 86 22.92 1.26 8.98
CA LEU A 86 23.47 2.28 8.07
C LEU A 86 23.97 3.52 8.82
N ARG A 87 23.20 4.04 9.79
CA ARG A 87 23.65 5.18 10.59
C ARG A 87 24.85 4.87 11.49
N ASN A 88 24.98 3.62 11.94
CA ASN A 88 26.09 3.20 12.80
C ASN A 88 27.38 2.97 12.01
N ILE A 89 27.29 2.58 10.74
CA ILE A 89 28.45 2.37 9.86
C ILE A 89 28.78 3.59 9.00
N ASN A 90 28.06 4.70 9.15
CA ASN A 90 28.26 5.90 8.36
C ASN A 90 29.67 6.48 8.59
N PRO A 91 30.57 6.47 7.58
CA PRO A 91 31.96 6.90 7.74
C PRO A 91 32.11 8.42 7.82
N VAL A 92 31.10 9.19 7.36
CA VAL A 92 31.13 10.65 7.35
C VAL A 92 30.66 11.23 8.68
N ALA A 93 29.64 10.61 9.31
CA ALA A 93 29.12 11.03 10.61
C ALA A 93 28.47 9.84 11.33
N VAL A 94 29.21 9.22 12.25
CA VAL A 94 28.73 8.10 13.07
C VAL A 94 27.47 8.50 13.84
N GLY A 95 26.42 7.69 13.71
CA GLY A 95 25.12 7.91 14.35
C GLY A 95 24.14 8.79 13.57
N LYS A 96 24.55 9.38 12.43
CA LYS A 96 23.65 10.19 11.58
C LYS A 96 23.20 9.43 10.34
N GLU A 97 21.94 9.63 9.98
CA GLU A 97 21.36 9.06 8.75
C GLU A 97 21.94 9.77 7.52
N GLY A 98 22.44 8.98 6.58
CA GLY A 98 22.86 9.44 5.26
C GLY A 98 21.66 9.79 4.37
N ARG A 99 21.89 10.65 3.37
CA ARG A 99 20.84 11.13 2.44
C ARG A 99 20.08 10.00 1.73
N TYR A 100 20.74 8.88 1.46
CA TYR A 100 20.20 7.76 0.70
C TYR A 100 19.92 6.51 1.54
N ASP A 101 20.17 6.55 2.85
CA ASP A 101 20.01 5.38 3.72
C ASP A 101 18.57 4.85 3.69
N SER A 102 17.61 5.76 3.75
CA SER A 102 16.18 5.45 3.67
C SER A 102 15.79 4.80 2.33
N PHE A 103 16.45 5.20 1.23
CA PHE A 103 16.23 4.62 -0.09
C PHE A 103 16.75 3.19 -0.15
N PHE A 104 18.00 2.95 0.27
CA PHE A 104 18.60 1.61 0.24
C PHE A 104 17.95 0.65 1.25
N ALA A 105 17.64 1.11 2.46
CA ALA A 105 16.89 0.34 3.44
C ALA A 105 15.48 -0.03 2.91
N GLY A 106 14.82 0.92 2.25
CA GLY A 106 13.54 0.68 1.58
C GLY A 106 13.63 -0.32 0.43
N LEU A 107 14.68 -0.23 -0.38
CA LEU A 107 14.96 -1.14 -1.49
C LEU A 107 15.18 -2.58 -0.99
N LEU A 108 16.03 -2.75 0.03
CA LEU A 108 16.31 -4.03 0.65
C LEU A 108 15.04 -4.67 1.24
N GLY A 109 14.29 -3.91 2.04
CA GLY A 109 13.02 -4.37 2.61
C GLY A 109 11.99 -4.70 1.54
N GLY A 110 11.91 -3.88 0.49
CA GLY A 110 10.99 -4.05 -0.63
C GLY A 110 11.25 -5.35 -1.39
N TYR A 111 12.51 -5.60 -1.73
CA TYR A 111 12.93 -6.83 -2.39
C TYR A 111 12.70 -8.07 -1.51
N ALA A 112 13.13 -8.02 -0.25
CA ALA A 112 13.05 -9.16 0.67
C ALA A 112 11.61 -9.58 0.99
N VAL A 113 10.69 -8.62 1.13
CA VAL A 113 9.31 -8.90 1.56
C VAL A 113 8.34 -9.02 0.38
N PHE A 114 8.44 -8.14 -0.61
CA PHE A 114 7.45 -8.04 -1.68
C PHE A 114 7.96 -8.60 -3.02
N GLY A 115 9.29 -8.65 -3.23
CA GLY A 115 9.90 -9.10 -4.48
C GLY A 115 10.03 -10.62 -4.62
N ARG A 116 10.36 -11.34 -3.53
CA ARG A 116 10.66 -12.79 -3.60
C ARG A 116 9.45 -13.67 -3.92
N HIS A 117 8.26 -13.30 -3.46
CA HIS A 117 7.05 -14.09 -3.66
C HIS A 117 5.88 -13.20 -4.08
N LYS A 118 5.50 -13.29 -5.35
CA LYS A 118 4.34 -12.58 -5.89
C LYS A 118 3.06 -13.28 -5.43
N THR A 119 2.27 -12.58 -4.63
CA THR A 119 0.92 -12.96 -4.20
C THR A 119 -0.05 -11.86 -4.62
N SER A 120 -1.36 -12.14 -4.67
CA SER A 120 -2.35 -11.08 -4.93
C SER A 120 -2.28 -9.95 -3.91
N ILE A 121 -1.93 -10.26 -2.65
CA ILE A 121 -1.77 -9.27 -1.58
C ILE A 121 -0.54 -8.40 -1.79
N THR A 122 0.62 -9.00 -2.09
CA THR A 122 1.87 -8.25 -2.31
C THR A 122 1.78 -7.42 -3.59
N GLN A 123 1.14 -7.94 -4.64
CA GLN A 123 0.86 -7.18 -5.86
C GLN A 123 -0.03 -5.96 -5.58
N GLN A 124 -1.11 -6.10 -4.81
CA GLN A 124 -1.97 -4.97 -4.43
C GLN A 124 -1.19 -3.88 -3.68
N ILE A 125 -0.35 -4.26 -2.72
CA ILE A 125 0.50 -3.31 -1.98
C ILE A 125 1.46 -2.58 -2.92
N VAL A 126 2.19 -3.32 -3.76
CA VAL A 126 3.24 -2.75 -4.62
C VAL A 126 2.66 -1.80 -5.66
N ILE A 127 1.57 -2.18 -6.34
CA ILE A 127 0.92 -1.31 -7.34
C ILE A 127 0.33 -0.06 -6.66
N TYR A 128 -0.27 -0.22 -5.48
CA TYR A 128 -0.79 0.92 -4.71
C TYR A 128 0.32 1.91 -4.34
N ILE A 129 1.45 1.42 -3.81
CA ILE A 129 2.59 2.27 -3.46
C ILE A 129 3.17 2.90 -4.72
N PHE A 130 3.33 2.15 -5.81
CA PHE A 130 3.83 2.67 -7.09
C PHE A 130 3.00 3.86 -7.58
N ALA A 131 1.66 3.72 -7.64
CA ALA A 131 0.78 4.82 -8.05
C ALA A 131 0.93 6.05 -7.14
N ARG A 132 1.05 5.85 -5.82
CA ARG A 132 1.25 6.93 -4.85
C ARG A 132 2.62 7.59 -4.99
N VAL A 133 3.67 6.83 -5.29
CA VAL A 133 5.03 7.33 -5.51
C VAL A 133 5.10 8.12 -6.81
N VAL A 134 4.56 7.61 -7.91
CA VAL A 134 4.52 8.36 -9.19
C VAL A 134 3.75 9.67 -9.03
N LEU A 135 2.62 9.65 -8.32
CA LEU A 135 1.87 10.88 -8.02
C LEU A 135 2.68 11.85 -7.14
N ALA A 136 3.42 11.34 -6.16
CA ALA A 136 4.31 12.16 -5.33
C ALA A 136 5.46 12.76 -6.15
N LEU A 137 6.08 11.98 -7.03
CA LEU A 137 7.13 12.44 -7.94
C LEU A 137 6.61 13.50 -8.90
N ALA A 138 5.42 13.32 -9.47
CA ALA A 138 4.77 14.34 -10.30
C ALA A 138 4.53 15.64 -9.52
N LYS A 139 4.08 15.55 -8.26
CA LYS A 139 3.93 16.72 -7.37
C LYS A 139 5.26 17.38 -7.03
N LEU A 140 6.33 16.62 -6.84
CA LEU A 140 7.68 17.14 -6.61
C LEU A 140 8.23 17.81 -7.87
N ALA A 141 8.00 17.26 -9.06
CA ALA A 141 8.47 17.81 -10.32
C ALA A 141 7.94 19.23 -10.62
N ILE A 142 6.73 19.55 -10.13
CA ILE A 142 6.13 20.89 -10.30
C ILE A 142 6.46 21.85 -9.15
N ARG A 143 7.17 21.44 -8.10
CA ARG A 143 7.52 22.33 -6.98
C ARG A 143 8.61 23.32 -7.40
N PRO A 144 8.63 24.53 -6.80
CA PRO A 144 9.74 25.47 -7.04
C PRO A 144 11.06 24.87 -6.56
N ASP A 145 12.14 25.23 -7.25
CA ASP A 145 13.54 24.96 -6.89
C ASP A 145 13.92 23.48 -6.74
N MET A 146 13.16 22.58 -7.37
CA MET A 146 13.43 21.14 -7.30
C MET A 146 14.37 20.62 -8.38
N HIS A 147 14.44 21.27 -9.56
CA HIS A 147 15.30 20.87 -10.68
C HIS A 147 15.61 22.10 -11.56
N PRO A 148 16.71 22.15 -12.33
CA PRO A 148 16.98 23.22 -13.29
C PRO A 148 15.80 23.64 -14.21
N LEU A 149 14.87 22.73 -14.48
CA LEU A 149 13.70 22.97 -15.32
C LEU A 149 12.52 23.61 -14.56
N SER A 150 12.55 23.63 -13.22
CA SER A 150 11.46 24.23 -12.42
C SER A 150 11.41 25.74 -12.52
N SER A 151 12.50 26.39 -12.92
CA SER A 151 12.55 27.84 -13.20
C SER A 151 11.76 28.22 -14.47
N LEU A 152 11.58 27.28 -15.40
CA LEU A 152 10.79 27.48 -16.63
C LEU A 152 9.28 27.45 -16.36
N ILE A 153 8.85 26.95 -15.19
CA ILE A 153 7.43 26.84 -14.83
C ILE A 153 7.03 28.09 -14.03
N THR A 154 6.31 29.00 -14.69
CA THR A 154 5.80 30.22 -14.02
C THR A 154 4.82 29.87 -12.88
N PRO A 155 4.68 30.73 -11.86
CA PRO A 155 3.73 30.52 -10.78
C PRO A 155 2.27 30.35 -11.26
N GLN A 156 1.88 31.08 -12.31
CA GLN A 156 0.55 30.99 -12.90
C GLN A 156 0.32 29.64 -13.59
N THR A 157 1.29 29.17 -14.39
CA THR A 157 1.27 27.86 -15.02
C THR A 157 1.19 26.73 -13.99
N ARG A 158 1.90 26.85 -12.86
CA ARG A 158 1.86 25.87 -11.77
C ARG A 158 0.45 25.75 -11.15
N THR A 159 -0.24 26.87 -10.97
CA THR A 159 -1.60 26.89 -10.43
C THR A 159 -2.58 26.23 -11.40
N GLN A 160 -2.49 26.56 -12.69
CA GLN A 160 -3.31 25.94 -13.74
C GLN A 160 -3.05 24.44 -13.88
N MET A 161 -1.78 24.01 -13.83
CA MET A 161 -1.43 22.58 -13.82
C MET A 161 -2.06 21.87 -12.62
N LYS A 162 -2.01 22.47 -11.42
CA LYS A 162 -2.62 21.87 -10.22
C LYS A 162 -4.14 21.76 -10.31
N SER A 163 -4.83 22.76 -10.87
CA SER A 163 -6.29 22.73 -11.02
C SER A 163 -6.74 21.70 -12.06
N ASN A 164 -6.02 21.60 -13.18
CA ASN A 164 -6.44 20.78 -14.33
C ASN A 164 -5.87 19.35 -14.30
N ALA A 165 -4.81 19.09 -13.53
CA ALA A 165 -4.16 17.78 -13.50
C ALA A 165 -5.10 16.67 -13.03
N TRP A 166 -5.95 16.92 -12.02
CA TRP A 166 -6.83 15.87 -11.48
C TRP A 166 -7.92 15.45 -12.48
N PRO A 167 -8.70 16.37 -13.08
CA PRO A 167 -9.68 16.01 -14.10
C PRO A 167 -9.06 15.25 -15.28
N VAL A 168 -7.92 15.71 -15.80
CA VAL A 168 -7.24 15.06 -16.93
C VAL A 168 -6.72 13.67 -16.55
N PHE A 169 -6.10 13.53 -15.36
CA PHE A 169 -5.62 12.24 -14.90
C PHE A 169 -6.77 11.24 -14.68
N ALA A 170 -7.87 11.70 -14.09
CA ALA A 170 -9.05 10.87 -13.85
C ALA A 170 -9.72 10.43 -15.16
N SER A 171 -9.93 11.36 -16.11
CA SER A 171 -10.58 11.07 -17.39
C SER A 171 -9.77 10.09 -18.24
N LEU A 172 -8.45 10.32 -18.36
CA LEU A 172 -7.57 9.42 -19.09
C LEU A 172 -7.47 8.04 -18.44
N SER A 173 -7.36 7.97 -17.11
CA SER A 173 -7.32 6.70 -16.39
C SER A 173 -8.59 5.88 -16.64
N TRP A 174 -9.76 6.52 -16.61
CA TRP A 174 -11.02 5.83 -16.89
C TRP A 174 -11.17 5.43 -18.34
N ALA A 175 -10.82 6.32 -19.29
CA ALA A 175 -10.86 6.01 -20.71
C ALA A 175 -10.00 4.77 -21.04
N LEU A 176 -8.78 4.71 -20.50
CA LEU A 176 -7.85 3.61 -20.74
C LEU A 176 -8.36 2.29 -20.17
N VAL A 177 -8.82 2.27 -18.93
CA VAL A 177 -9.29 1.01 -18.33
C VAL A 177 -10.58 0.51 -18.98
N MET A 178 -11.49 1.40 -19.41
CA MET A 178 -12.67 0.99 -20.18
C MET A 178 -12.29 0.41 -21.54
N TYR A 179 -11.32 1.03 -22.23
CA TYR A 179 -10.80 0.52 -23.49
C TYR A 179 -10.14 -0.86 -23.31
N ILE A 180 -9.26 -1.00 -22.32
CA ILE A 180 -8.58 -2.27 -22.02
C ILE A 180 -9.60 -3.34 -21.63
N PHE A 181 -10.61 -3.01 -20.83
CA PHE A 181 -11.67 -3.96 -20.46
C PHE A 181 -12.42 -4.47 -21.69
N ARG A 182 -12.70 -3.61 -22.68
CA ARG A 182 -13.42 -4.00 -23.88
C ARG A 182 -12.61 -4.93 -24.79
N TRP A 183 -11.31 -4.67 -24.96
CA TRP A 183 -10.49 -5.34 -25.98
C TRP A 183 -9.50 -6.36 -25.42
N HIS A 184 -9.03 -6.19 -24.19
CA HIS A 184 -8.01 -7.03 -23.53
C HIS A 184 -8.31 -7.27 -22.04
N PRO A 185 -9.52 -7.77 -21.68
CA PRO A 185 -9.96 -7.87 -20.28
C PRO A 185 -9.10 -8.80 -19.42
N ASP A 186 -8.41 -9.76 -20.02
CA ASP A 186 -7.50 -10.70 -19.37
C ASP A 186 -6.23 -10.05 -18.82
N THR A 187 -5.85 -8.88 -19.34
CA THR A 187 -4.70 -8.11 -18.85
C THR A 187 -5.00 -7.34 -17.56
N LEU A 188 -6.28 -7.11 -17.25
CA LEU A 188 -6.69 -6.41 -16.04
C LEU A 188 -6.52 -7.27 -14.79
N MET A 189 -6.29 -6.60 -13.66
CA MET A 189 -6.25 -7.27 -12.37
C MET A 189 -7.58 -7.98 -12.11
N SER A 190 -7.53 -9.24 -11.68
CA SER A 190 -8.70 -10.11 -11.55
C SER A 190 -9.84 -9.50 -10.73
N SER A 191 -9.54 -8.77 -9.66
CA SER A 191 -10.55 -8.08 -8.86
C SER A 191 -11.26 -6.97 -9.63
N LEU A 192 -10.52 -6.16 -10.38
CA LEU A 192 -11.07 -5.08 -11.20
C LEU A 192 -11.90 -5.65 -12.35
N ARG A 193 -11.36 -6.66 -13.05
CA ARG A 193 -12.08 -7.37 -14.11
C ARG A 193 -13.40 -7.94 -13.59
N SER A 194 -13.41 -8.60 -12.43
CA SER A 194 -14.62 -9.17 -11.83
C SER A 194 -15.68 -8.09 -11.55
N SER A 195 -15.28 -6.93 -11.04
CA SER A 195 -16.19 -5.81 -10.82
C SER A 195 -16.73 -5.25 -12.13
N MET A 196 -15.87 -5.11 -13.15
CA MET A 196 -16.30 -4.59 -14.46
C MET A 196 -17.23 -5.57 -15.20
N VAL A 197 -17.01 -6.88 -15.09
CA VAL A 197 -17.95 -7.89 -15.62
C VAL A 197 -19.31 -7.74 -14.96
N TYR A 198 -19.34 -7.71 -13.62
CA TYR A 198 -20.59 -7.57 -12.86
C TYR A 198 -21.35 -6.28 -13.20
N ILE A 199 -20.64 -5.16 -13.37
CA ILE A 199 -21.27 -3.85 -13.60
C ILE A 199 -21.68 -3.65 -15.07
N TYR A 200 -20.85 -4.07 -16.02
CA TYR A 200 -20.99 -3.66 -17.43
C TYR A 200 -21.26 -4.80 -18.40
N ALA A 201 -20.77 -6.02 -18.14
CA ALA A 201 -21.00 -7.14 -19.06
C ALA A 201 -22.28 -7.89 -18.69
N ASP A 202 -22.49 -8.13 -17.40
CA ASP A 202 -23.69 -8.80 -16.92
C ASP A 202 -24.93 -7.89 -17.02
N SER A 203 -24.76 -6.56 -17.00
CA SER A 203 -25.87 -5.62 -17.19
C SER A 203 -26.52 -5.71 -18.57
N ASP A 204 -25.81 -6.25 -19.57
CA ASP A 204 -26.32 -6.36 -20.93
C ASP A 204 -27.23 -7.59 -21.13
N HIS A 205 -27.37 -8.47 -20.13
CA HIS A 205 -28.05 -9.77 -20.27
C HIS A 205 -29.02 -10.02 -19.12
N TRP A 206 -30.33 -10.12 -19.40
CA TRP A 206 -31.35 -10.47 -18.41
C TRP A 206 -32.41 -11.42 -19.01
N ASP A 207 -32.93 -12.34 -18.19
CA ASP A 207 -33.94 -13.33 -18.58
C ASP A 207 -35.24 -13.26 -17.76
N SER A 208 -35.24 -12.53 -16.64
CA SER A 208 -36.36 -12.47 -15.69
C SER A 208 -36.33 -11.19 -14.85
N PHE A 209 -37.48 -10.81 -14.27
CA PHE A 209 -37.57 -9.68 -13.33
C PHE A 209 -36.67 -9.87 -12.11
N ARG A 210 -36.50 -11.12 -11.65
CA ARG A 210 -35.61 -11.47 -10.55
C ARG A 210 -34.14 -11.25 -10.93
N ASN A 211 -33.75 -11.64 -12.14
CA ASN A 211 -32.42 -11.39 -12.69
C ASN A 211 -32.14 -9.88 -12.83
N PHE A 212 -33.15 -9.15 -13.32
CA PHE A 212 -33.05 -7.71 -13.56
C PHE A 212 -32.95 -6.85 -12.28
N LEU A 213 -33.68 -7.18 -11.20
CA LEU A 213 -33.78 -6.30 -10.01
C LEU A 213 -33.28 -6.90 -8.69
N ILE A 214 -33.23 -8.23 -8.54
CA ILE A 214 -33.03 -8.86 -7.23
C ILE A 214 -31.67 -9.57 -7.14
N HIS A 215 -31.27 -10.29 -8.18
CA HIS A 215 -30.03 -11.06 -8.17
C HIS A 215 -29.45 -11.21 -9.57
N ASN A 216 -28.22 -10.77 -9.77
CA ASN A 216 -27.51 -11.01 -11.01
C ASN A 216 -26.99 -12.46 -11.02
N LYS A 217 -27.36 -13.22 -12.07
CA LYS A 217 -27.10 -14.67 -12.26
C LYS A 217 -27.57 -15.59 -11.13
#